data_AF-A0AB33ZU38-F1
#
_entry.id   AF-A0AB33ZU38-F1
#
_cell.length_a   1.000
_cell.length_b   1.000
_cell.length_c   1.000
_cell.angle_alpha   90.00
_cell.angle_beta   90.00
_cell.angle_gamma   90.00
#
_symmetry.space_group_name_H-M   'P 1'
#
loop_
_entity.id
_entity.type
_entity.pdbx_description
1 polymer ?
#
loop_
_entity_poly.entity_id
_entity_poly.type
_entity_poly.pdbx_seq_one_letter_code
_entity_poly.pdbx_strand_id
1 'polypeptide(L)'
;MTKEKIPKHVLAAIFATGILSFSGVIIETSMNIAFPTLMKEFNLATNTVQWLTSIYLLTISIIVPLSANLKAHFKTKKLFITANLLYLSGLIIGACAPNFEFLLLGRIVEGLGTGIALPLTFNIIMEQVPKSRVGVMMGIGNMITGIAPALGPTFGGLVVTHLGWRWIFYIMIPFILISLVLGIGGIRQKSQLREVKFDLLSMLLIAIFFIGMILGFSNLSTGNYFAFNCLGAILIALVSLGLLVYRSNRINDPVLDLNLFKNKFFAAHAIGFFLIQIIS
;
A
#
# COMPACT_ATOMS: atom_id res chain seq x y z
N MET A 1 14.25 35.37 6.36
CA MET A 1 13.32 34.22 6.27
C MET A 1 13.23 33.56 7.63
N THR A 2 12.22 33.89 8.44
CA THR A 2 11.96 33.28 9.75
C THR A 2 11.65 31.79 9.55
N LYS A 3 12.46 30.90 10.12
CA LYS A 3 12.24 29.44 10.10
C LYS A 3 10.96 29.11 10.88
N GLU A 4 9.79 29.18 10.24
CA GLU A 4 8.48 28.84 10.85
C GLU A 4 8.54 27.45 11.48
N LYS A 5 8.53 27.37 12.81
CA LYS A 5 8.72 26.11 13.54
C LYS A 5 7.60 25.13 13.21
N ILE A 6 7.95 23.91 12.81
CA ILE A 6 6.97 22.84 12.65
C ILE A 6 6.50 22.44 14.05
N PRO A 7 5.18 22.42 14.31
CA PRO A 7 4.68 22.07 15.61
C PRO A 7 4.92 20.57 15.90
N LYS A 8 5.22 20.24 17.16
CA LYS A 8 5.59 18.87 17.57
C LYS A 8 4.55 17.81 17.21
N HIS A 9 3.26 18.15 17.20
CA HIS A 9 2.20 17.23 16.83
C HIS A 9 2.24 16.84 15.34
N VAL A 10 2.67 17.73 14.45
CA VAL A 10 2.83 17.43 13.01
C VAL A 10 4.01 16.50 12.79
N LEU A 11 5.12 16.71 13.52
CA LEU A 11 6.23 15.77 13.51
C LEU A 11 5.78 14.38 13.99
N ALA A 12 5.05 14.30 15.10
CA ALA A 12 4.50 13.05 15.61
C ALA A 12 3.59 12.36 14.58
N ALA A 13 2.76 13.12 13.84
CA ALA A 13 1.93 12.58 12.77
C ALA A 13 2.77 12.01 11.60
N ILE A 14 3.81 12.72 11.16
CA ILE A 14 4.70 12.26 10.08
C ILE A 14 5.47 11.01 10.51
N PHE A 15 6.00 10.97 11.73
CA PHE A 15 6.67 9.78 12.27
C PHE A 15 5.69 8.62 12.43
N ALA A 16 4.47 8.87 12.89
CA ALA A 16 3.44 7.84 13.02
C ALA A 16 3.14 7.18 11.66
N THR A 17 2.82 7.97 10.64
CA THR A 17 2.53 7.41 9.31
C THR A 17 3.76 6.83 8.64
N GLY A 18 4.94 7.44 8.85
CA GLY A 18 6.22 6.93 8.35
C GLY A 18 6.58 5.57 8.93
N ILE A 19 6.43 5.35 10.24
CA ILE A 19 6.69 4.04 10.88
C ILE A 19 5.75 2.97 10.32
N LEU A 20 4.48 3.30 10.10
CA LEU A 20 3.51 2.37 9.51
C LEU A 20 3.89 1.98 8.08
N SER A 21 4.25 2.96 7.24
CA SER A 21 4.73 2.71 5.88
C SER A 21 6.06 1.94 5.84
N PHE A 22 7.00 2.29 6.71
CA PHE A 22 8.27 1.58 6.87
C PHE A 22 8.06 0.11 7.24
N SER A 23 7.17 -0.16 8.22
CA SER A 23 6.82 -1.52 8.61
C SER A 23 6.25 -2.31 7.44
N GLY A 24 5.36 -1.69 6.65
CA GLY A 24 4.79 -2.34 5.45
C GLY A 24 5.87 -2.84 4.49
N VAL A 25 6.83 -1.96 4.18
CA VAL A 25 7.89 -2.27 3.20
C VAL A 25 8.95 -3.20 3.77
N ILE A 26 9.34 -3.05 5.05
CA ILE A 26 10.34 -3.93 5.66
C ILE A 26 9.80 -5.35 5.77
N ILE A 27 8.52 -5.53 6.13
CA ILE A 27 7.91 -6.86 6.20
C ILE A 27 7.83 -7.51 4.82
N GLU A 28 7.43 -6.76 3.80
CA GLU A 28 7.36 -7.27 2.42
C GLU A 28 8.72 -7.81 1.97
N THR A 29 9.76 -7.00 2.11
CA THR A 29 11.12 -7.36 1.70
C THR A 29 11.74 -8.46 2.56
N SER A 30 11.45 -8.48 3.85
CA SER A 30 11.90 -9.53 4.77
C SER A 30 11.20 -10.87 4.53
N MET A 31 9.92 -10.83 4.13
CA MET A 31 9.16 -12.04 3.84
C MET A 31 9.71 -12.76 2.62
N ASN A 32 10.18 -12.01 1.61
CA ASN A 32 10.85 -12.60 0.44
C ASN A 32 12.08 -13.45 0.84
N ILE A 33 12.81 -13.05 1.89
CA ILE A 33 13.93 -13.85 2.44
C ILE A 33 13.44 -15.11 3.16
N ALA A 34 12.25 -15.07 3.76
CA ALA A 34 11.65 -16.20 4.44
C ALA A 34 11.05 -17.26 3.49
N PHE A 35 10.94 -16.98 2.18
CA PHE A 35 10.31 -17.88 1.23
C PHE A 35 10.86 -19.32 1.26
N PRO A 36 12.18 -19.57 1.24
CA PRO A 36 12.69 -20.93 1.29
C PRO A 36 12.29 -21.68 2.57
N THR A 37 12.19 -20.97 3.69
CA THR A 37 11.73 -21.52 4.97
C THR A 37 10.24 -21.85 4.90
N LEU A 38 9.41 -20.95 4.38
CA LEU A 38 7.96 -21.15 4.23
C LEU A 38 7.62 -22.28 3.25
N MET A 39 8.39 -22.42 2.18
CA MET A 39 8.27 -23.53 1.23
C MET A 39 8.49 -24.88 1.92
N LYS A 40 9.50 -24.97 2.79
CA LYS A 40 9.79 -26.19 3.56
C LYS A 40 8.74 -26.45 4.64
N GLU A 41 8.31 -25.42 5.37
CA GLU A 41 7.35 -25.55 6.48
C GLU A 41 5.97 -25.99 6.01
N PHE A 42 5.48 -25.39 4.91
CA PHE A 42 4.15 -25.69 4.38
C PHE A 42 4.16 -26.68 3.21
N ASN A 43 5.34 -27.21 2.84
CA ASN A 43 5.54 -28.09 1.69
C ASN A 43 4.94 -27.52 0.38
N LEU A 44 5.31 -26.29 0.06
CA LEU A 44 4.75 -25.52 -1.06
C LEU A 44 5.78 -25.25 -2.15
N ALA A 45 5.30 -25.17 -3.38
CA ALA A 45 6.09 -24.73 -4.52
C ALA A 45 6.30 -23.19 -4.51
N THR A 46 7.35 -22.73 -5.19
CA THR A 46 7.74 -21.32 -5.23
C THR A 46 6.63 -20.41 -5.74
N ASN A 47 5.90 -20.85 -6.79
CA ASN A 47 4.78 -20.12 -7.36
C ASN A 47 3.66 -19.90 -6.34
N THR A 48 3.42 -20.85 -5.44
CA THR A 48 2.43 -20.70 -4.37
C THR A 48 2.90 -19.68 -3.34
N VAL A 49 4.13 -19.79 -2.84
CA VAL A 49 4.63 -18.85 -1.80
C VAL A 49 4.75 -17.41 -2.30
N GLN A 50 5.06 -17.21 -3.58
CA GLN A 50 5.07 -15.89 -4.22
C GLN A 50 3.74 -15.13 -4.10
N TRP A 51 2.61 -15.83 -3.92
CA TRP A 51 1.33 -15.18 -3.69
C TRP A 51 1.30 -14.31 -2.43
N LEU A 52 2.18 -14.52 -1.45
CA LEU A 52 2.30 -13.64 -0.29
C LEU A 52 2.65 -12.20 -0.68
N THR A 53 3.51 -12.04 -1.68
CA THR A 53 3.91 -10.72 -2.20
C THR A 53 2.89 -10.21 -3.20
N SER A 54 2.44 -11.07 -4.12
CA SER A 54 1.44 -10.69 -5.13
C SER A 54 0.14 -10.20 -4.50
N ILE A 55 -0.40 -10.90 -3.49
CA ILE A 55 -1.67 -10.52 -2.86
C ILE A 55 -1.55 -9.23 -2.04
N TYR A 56 -0.38 -9.02 -1.42
CA TYR A 56 -0.08 -7.82 -0.64
C TYR A 56 -0.04 -6.59 -1.56
N LEU A 57 0.74 -6.66 -2.65
CA LEU A 57 0.83 -5.60 -3.65
C LEU A 57 -0.49 -5.37 -4.40
N LEU A 58 -1.24 -6.43 -4.69
CA LEU A 58 -2.59 -6.35 -5.25
C LEU A 58 -3.49 -5.51 -4.34
N THR A 59 -3.51 -5.85 -3.06
CA THR A 59 -4.35 -5.16 -2.07
C THR A 59 -3.97 -3.69 -1.97
N ILE A 60 -2.67 -3.37 -1.90
CA ILE A 60 -2.20 -1.98 -1.90
C ILE A 60 -2.65 -1.26 -3.18
N SER A 61 -2.47 -1.89 -4.34
CA SER A 61 -2.81 -1.30 -5.65
C SER A 61 -4.29 -0.96 -5.77
N ILE A 62 -5.17 -1.77 -5.18
CA ILE A 62 -6.60 -1.49 -5.13
C ILE A 62 -6.91 -0.36 -4.14
N ILE A 63 -6.29 -0.38 -2.96
CA ILE A 63 -6.65 0.54 -1.86
C ILE A 63 -6.07 1.95 -2.03
N VAL A 64 -4.89 2.10 -2.64
CA VAL A 64 -4.25 3.42 -2.80
C VAL A 64 -5.14 4.40 -3.58
N PRO A 65 -5.71 4.06 -4.76
CA PRO A 65 -6.66 4.94 -5.45
C PRO A 65 -7.91 5.22 -4.62
N LEU A 66 -8.41 4.22 -3.89
CA LEU A 66 -9.61 4.34 -3.05
C LEU A 66 -9.40 5.25 -1.85
N SER A 67 -8.18 5.32 -1.34
CA SER A 67 -7.81 6.18 -0.20
C SER A 67 -8.12 7.66 -0.45
N ALA A 68 -8.03 8.13 -1.70
CA ALA A 68 -8.35 9.50 -2.07
C ALA A 68 -9.84 9.80 -1.81
N ASN A 69 -10.70 8.85 -2.18
CA ASN A 69 -12.13 8.94 -1.90
C ASN A 69 -12.43 8.76 -0.41
N LEU A 70 -11.76 7.82 0.26
CA LEU A 70 -11.87 7.63 1.70
C LEU A 70 -11.52 8.90 2.47
N LYS A 71 -10.47 9.63 2.06
CA LYS A 71 -10.08 10.90 2.66
C LYS A 71 -11.12 12.01 2.47
N ALA A 72 -11.85 12.01 1.36
CA ALA A 72 -12.93 12.97 1.15
C ALA A 72 -14.10 12.76 2.13
N HIS A 73 -14.38 11.50 2.48
CA HIS A 73 -15.54 11.09 3.31
C HIS A 73 -15.21 10.96 4.80
N PHE A 74 -13.99 10.58 5.15
CA PHE A 74 -13.60 10.25 6.52
C PHE A 74 -12.51 11.18 7.05
N LYS A 75 -12.57 11.45 8.36
CA LYS A 75 -11.54 12.23 9.06
C LYS A 75 -10.18 11.53 8.96
N THR A 76 -9.12 12.28 8.67
CA THR A 76 -7.73 11.80 8.56
C THR A 76 -7.32 10.96 9.77
N LYS A 77 -7.68 11.41 10.99
CA LYS A 77 -7.39 10.68 12.23
C LYS A 77 -8.09 9.32 12.28
N LYS A 78 -9.35 9.23 11.85
CA LYS A 78 -10.08 7.94 11.82
C LYS A 78 -9.46 7.00 10.79
N LEU A 79 -9.14 7.51 9.60
CA LEU A 79 -8.47 6.72 8.57
C LEU A 79 -7.13 6.16 9.02
N PHE A 80 -6.30 6.98 9.67
CA PHE A 80 -5.04 6.52 10.23
C PHE A 80 -5.24 5.40 11.25
N ILE A 81 -6.14 5.61 12.22
CA ILE A 81 -6.39 4.62 13.27
C ILE A 81 -6.90 3.31 12.65
N THR A 82 -7.86 3.37 11.73
CA THR A 82 -8.36 2.18 11.02
C THR A 82 -7.24 1.49 10.24
N ALA A 83 -6.42 2.23 9.50
CA ALA A 83 -5.30 1.67 8.75
C ALA A 83 -4.28 0.98 9.65
N ASN A 84 -3.94 1.61 10.77
CA ASN A 84 -2.99 1.07 11.74
C ASN A 84 -3.55 -0.17 12.44
N LEU A 85 -4.84 -0.17 12.81
CA LEU A 85 -5.52 -1.32 13.41
C LEU A 85 -5.65 -2.49 12.42
N LEU A 86 -5.97 -2.22 11.15
CA LEU A 86 -5.97 -3.24 10.10
C LEU A 86 -4.57 -3.85 9.98
N TYR A 87 -3.55 -3.02 9.81
CA TYR A 87 -2.18 -3.48 9.71
C TYR A 87 -1.75 -4.32 10.92
N LEU A 88 -2.03 -3.85 12.14
CA LEU A 88 -1.76 -4.59 13.38
C LEU A 88 -2.51 -5.94 13.44
N SER A 89 -3.77 -5.98 13.00
CA SER A 89 -4.55 -7.21 12.95
C SER A 89 -3.94 -8.20 11.96
N GLY A 90 -3.51 -7.71 10.79
CA GLY A 90 -2.82 -8.53 9.80
C GLY A 90 -1.47 -9.06 10.31
N LEU A 91 -0.72 -8.27 11.11
CA LEU A 91 0.47 -8.75 11.79
C LEU A 91 0.18 -9.92 12.72
N ILE A 92 -0.87 -9.80 13.54
CA ILE A 92 -1.27 -10.83 14.51
C ILE A 92 -1.73 -12.09 13.76
N ILE A 93 -2.52 -11.94 12.70
CA ILE A 93 -2.98 -13.05 11.84
C ILE A 93 -1.78 -13.79 11.27
N GLY A 94 -0.81 -13.07 10.70
CA GLY A 94 0.40 -13.67 10.12
C GLY A 94 1.30 -14.33 11.17
N ALA A 95 1.47 -13.71 12.34
CA ALA A 95 2.27 -14.27 13.44
C ALA A 95 1.70 -15.60 13.96
N CYS A 96 0.36 -15.70 14.02
CA CYS A 96 -0.38 -16.85 14.51
C CYS A 96 -0.81 -17.83 13.41
N ALA A 97 -0.38 -17.64 12.15
CA ALA A 97 -0.89 -18.41 11.03
C ALA A 97 -0.57 -19.91 11.12
N PRO A 98 -1.56 -20.82 11.22
CA PRO A 98 -1.30 -22.25 11.30
C PRO A 98 -0.99 -22.88 9.93
N ASN A 99 -1.40 -22.22 8.84
CA ASN A 99 -1.24 -22.68 7.46
C ASN A 99 -1.02 -21.48 6.53
N PHE A 100 -0.69 -21.78 5.28
CA PHE A 100 -0.38 -20.76 4.27
C PHE A 100 -1.57 -19.86 3.90
N GLU A 101 -2.79 -20.40 3.85
CA GLU A 101 -3.99 -19.61 3.55
C GLU A 101 -4.26 -18.56 4.61
N PHE A 102 -4.06 -18.90 5.88
CA PHE A 102 -4.18 -17.94 6.98
C PHE A 102 -3.10 -16.87 6.92
N LEU A 103 -1.89 -17.22 6.48
CA LEU A 103 -0.81 -16.27 6.24
C LEU A 103 -1.16 -15.30 5.09
N LEU A 104 -1.75 -15.81 4.00
CA LEU A 104 -2.28 -14.98 2.90
C LEU A 104 -3.38 -14.02 3.37
N LEU A 105 -4.29 -14.47 4.23
CA LEU A 105 -5.30 -13.59 4.84
C LEU A 105 -4.64 -12.46 5.64
N GLY A 106 -3.60 -12.76 6.41
CA GLY A 106 -2.80 -11.75 7.11
C GLY A 106 -2.24 -10.70 6.16
N ARG A 107 -1.65 -11.14 5.04
CA ARG A 107 -1.11 -10.26 3.98
C ARG A 107 -2.18 -9.35 3.37
N ILE A 108 -3.39 -9.85 3.11
CA ILE A 108 -4.49 -9.03 2.61
C ILE A 108 -4.80 -7.93 3.64
N VAL A 109 -4.99 -8.30 4.90
CA VAL A 109 -5.35 -7.34 5.96
C VAL A 109 -4.24 -6.30 6.18
N GLU A 110 -2.96 -6.69 6.12
CA GLU A 110 -1.82 -5.75 6.13
C GLU A 110 -1.84 -4.82 4.92
N GLY A 111 -2.08 -5.35 3.72
CA GLY A 111 -2.15 -4.57 2.48
C GLY A 111 -3.23 -3.49 2.53
N LEU A 112 -4.38 -3.78 3.17
CA LEU A 112 -5.44 -2.79 3.41
C LEU A 112 -4.92 -1.61 4.27
N GLY A 113 -4.20 -1.93 5.35
CA GLY A 113 -3.61 -0.92 6.24
C GLY A 113 -2.53 -0.08 5.54
N THR A 114 -1.57 -0.74 4.88
CA THR A 114 -0.49 -0.06 4.15
C THR A 114 -1.02 0.84 3.03
N GLY A 115 -1.99 0.35 2.25
CA GLY A 115 -2.57 1.09 1.12
C GLY A 115 -3.26 2.38 1.53
N ILE A 116 -3.88 2.44 2.72
CA ILE A 116 -4.45 3.68 3.27
C ILE A 116 -3.34 4.59 3.81
N ALA A 117 -2.31 4.03 4.45
CA ALA A 117 -1.27 4.78 5.15
C ALA A 117 -0.35 5.58 4.22
N LEU A 118 0.09 4.98 3.11
CA LEU A 118 1.00 5.59 2.14
C LEU A 118 0.54 6.99 1.68
N PRO A 119 -0.67 7.15 1.10
CA PRO A 119 -1.17 8.45 0.68
C PRO A 119 -1.45 9.38 1.87
N LEU A 120 -1.77 8.83 3.04
CA LEU A 120 -2.05 9.64 4.23
C LEU A 120 -0.83 10.41 4.72
N THR A 121 0.37 9.83 4.62
CA THR A 121 1.65 10.52 4.92
C THR A 121 1.80 11.77 4.07
N PHE A 122 1.68 11.65 2.75
CA PHE A 122 1.79 12.78 1.83
C PHE A 122 0.72 13.84 2.10
N ASN A 123 -0.51 13.41 2.35
CA ASN A 123 -1.63 14.29 2.66
C ASN A 123 -1.40 15.11 3.94
N ILE A 124 -0.94 14.48 5.02
CA ILE A 124 -0.63 15.18 6.29
C ILE A 124 0.49 16.20 6.06
N ILE A 125 1.53 15.85 5.31
CA ILE A 125 2.63 16.77 4.99
C ILE A 125 2.09 17.98 4.22
N MET A 126 1.32 17.77 3.16
CA MET A 126 0.79 18.88 2.34
C MET A 126 -0.19 19.79 3.08
N GLU A 127 -0.99 19.25 4.01
CA GLU A 127 -2.02 20.03 4.72
C GLU A 127 -1.50 20.72 6.00
N GLN A 128 -0.55 20.11 6.69
CA GLN A 128 -0.15 20.52 8.04
C GLN A 128 1.23 21.17 8.09
N VAL A 129 2.10 20.93 7.13
CA VAL A 129 3.43 21.54 7.06
C VAL A 129 3.37 22.89 6.33
N PRO A 130 4.04 23.94 6.82
CA PRO A 130 4.13 25.20 6.09
C PRO A 130 4.78 25.00 4.71
N LYS A 131 4.30 25.73 3.68
CA LYS A 131 4.74 25.58 2.28
C LYS A 131 6.28 25.62 2.12
N SER A 132 6.96 26.45 2.91
CA SER A 132 8.42 26.60 2.91
C SER A 132 9.19 25.33 3.32
N ARG A 133 8.54 24.38 4.01
CA ARG A 133 9.16 23.15 4.52
C ARG A 133 8.55 21.87 3.97
N VAL A 134 7.56 21.95 3.07
CA VAL A 134 6.92 20.77 2.47
C VAL A 134 7.95 19.87 1.80
N GLY A 135 8.88 20.43 1.01
CA GLY A 135 9.93 19.65 0.34
C GLY A 135 10.82 18.88 1.33
N VAL A 136 11.25 19.53 2.42
CA VAL A 136 12.07 18.88 3.47
C VAL A 136 11.29 17.76 4.16
N MET A 137 10.02 17.99 4.50
CA MET A 137 9.20 16.99 5.18
C MET A 137 8.79 15.83 4.26
N MET A 138 8.55 16.10 2.97
CA MET A 138 8.39 15.04 1.96
C MET A 138 9.67 14.21 1.84
N GLY A 139 10.84 14.85 1.84
CA GLY A 139 12.14 14.16 1.87
C GLY A 139 12.29 13.25 3.08
N ILE A 140 11.98 13.74 4.30
CA ILE A 140 12.04 12.95 5.53
C ILE A 140 11.05 11.78 5.49
N GLY A 141 9.79 12.03 5.07
CA GLY A 141 8.78 10.98 4.95
C GLY A 141 9.20 9.88 3.96
N ASN A 142 9.73 10.27 2.80
CA ASN A 142 10.24 9.33 1.80
C ASN A 142 11.50 8.61 2.27
N MET A 143 12.38 9.28 3.03
CA MET A 143 13.58 8.65 3.57
C MET A 143 13.23 7.55 4.56
N ILE A 144 12.25 7.77 5.45
CA ILE A 144 11.79 6.76 6.40
C ILE A 144 11.36 5.49 5.65
N THR A 145 10.49 5.60 4.65
CA THR A 145 10.04 4.45 3.86
C THR A 145 11.13 3.90 2.94
N GLY A 146 11.99 4.76 2.38
CA GLY A 146 12.99 4.39 1.38
C GLY A 146 14.21 3.63 1.94
N ILE A 147 14.46 3.71 3.25
CA ILE A 147 15.48 2.88 3.91
C ILE A 147 14.98 1.44 4.13
N ALA A 148 13.67 1.21 4.16
CA ALA A 148 13.10 -0.10 4.46
C ALA A 148 13.58 -1.23 3.53
N PRO A 149 13.63 -1.07 2.18
CA PRO A 149 14.11 -2.13 1.30
C PRO A 149 15.58 -2.48 1.50
N ALA A 150 16.41 -1.51 1.88
CA ALA A 150 17.83 -1.75 2.13
C ALA A 150 18.04 -2.54 3.44
N LEU A 151 17.21 -2.30 4.46
CA LEU A 151 17.27 -3.00 5.74
C LEU A 151 16.50 -4.33 5.74
N GLY A 152 15.53 -4.50 4.86
CA GLY A 152 14.66 -5.67 4.77
C GLY A 152 15.41 -6.99 4.70
N PRO A 153 16.31 -7.20 3.72
CA PRO A 153 17.05 -8.45 3.62
C PRO A 153 17.90 -8.77 4.85
N THR A 154 18.57 -7.77 5.43
CA THR A 154 19.38 -7.92 6.63
C THR A 154 18.52 -8.27 7.83
N PHE A 155 17.42 -7.56 8.04
CA PHE A 155 16.46 -7.82 9.12
C PHE A 155 15.81 -9.20 8.97
N GLY A 156 15.27 -9.51 7.79
CA GLY A 156 14.67 -10.80 7.48
C GLY A 156 15.65 -11.96 7.65
N GLY A 157 16.88 -11.83 7.14
CA GLY A 157 17.91 -12.85 7.26
C GLY A 157 18.28 -13.16 8.72
N LEU A 158 18.54 -12.13 9.53
CA LEU A 158 18.87 -12.31 10.95
C LEU A 158 17.70 -12.92 11.74
N VAL A 159 16.50 -12.42 11.53
CA VAL A 159 15.31 -12.88 12.26
C VAL A 159 14.95 -14.31 11.87
N VAL A 160 14.91 -14.64 10.58
CA VAL A 160 14.57 -15.99 10.09
C VAL A 160 15.61 -17.01 10.57
N THR A 161 16.90 -16.65 10.57
CA THR A 161 17.98 -17.58 10.96
C THR A 161 18.00 -17.88 12.45
N HIS A 162 17.77 -16.87 13.32
CA HIS A 162 17.93 -17.03 14.77
C HIS A 162 16.62 -17.24 15.54
N LEU A 163 15.53 -16.64 15.08
CA LEU A 163 14.25 -16.62 15.81
C LEU A 163 13.13 -17.36 15.06
N GLY A 164 13.26 -17.50 13.73
CA GLY A 164 12.24 -18.07 12.85
C GLY A 164 11.37 -16.99 12.19
N TRP A 165 10.71 -17.36 11.08
CA TRP A 165 10.00 -16.40 10.22
C TRP A 165 8.84 -15.68 10.91
N ARG A 166 8.17 -16.30 11.91
CA ARG A 166 7.07 -15.68 12.65
C ARG A 166 7.50 -14.42 13.41
N TRP A 167 8.76 -14.34 13.82
CA TRP A 167 9.28 -13.19 14.54
C TRP A 167 9.40 -11.93 13.69
N ILE A 168 9.36 -12.04 12.35
CA ILE A 168 9.23 -10.88 11.46
C ILE A 168 7.99 -10.07 11.83
N PHE A 169 6.89 -10.76 12.17
CA PHE A 169 5.63 -10.14 12.57
C PHE A 169 5.68 -9.63 14.01
N TYR A 170 6.10 -10.48 14.95
CA TYR A 170 6.12 -10.13 16.38
C TYR A 170 6.98 -8.89 16.67
N ILE A 171 8.12 -8.75 15.99
CA ILE A 171 9.00 -7.60 16.18
C ILE A 171 8.34 -6.31 15.67
N MET A 172 7.48 -6.37 14.65
CA MET A 172 6.85 -5.19 14.08
C MET A 172 5.63 -4.69 14.85
N ILE A 173 4.96 -5.57 15.60
CA ILE A 173 3.83 -5.22 16.48
C ILE A 173 4.14 -4.02 17.40
N PRO A 174 5.24 -3.99 18.19
CA PRO A 174 5.53 -2.84 19.05
C PRO A 174 5.78 -1.55 18.26
N PHE A 175 6.38 -1.60 17.07
CA PHE A 175 6.57 -0.42 16.23
C PHE A 175 5.24 0.16 15.76
N ILE A 176 4.29 -0.71 15.40
CA ILE A 176 2.95 -0.30 14.99
C ILE A 176 2.14 0.26 16.15
N LEU A 177 2.28 -0.29 17.35
CA LEU A 177 1.69 0.28 18.57
C LEU A 177 2.25 1.68 18.88
N ILE A 178 3.57 1.88 18.73
CA ILE A 178 4.19 3.21 18.86
C ILE A 178 3.62 4.17 17.79
N SER A 179 3.52 3.71 16.54
CA SER A 179 2.88 4.48 15.46
C SER A 179 1.45 4.87 15.81
N LEU A 180 0.66 3.95 16.39
CA LEU A 180 -0.72 4.21 16.80
C LEU A 180 -0.80 5.30 17.87
N VAL A 181 0.01 5.19 18.93
CA VAL A 181 0.06 6.16 20.03
C VAL A 181 0.48 7.54 19.53
N LEU A 182 1.54 7.61 18.71
CA LEU A 182 2.00 8.87 18.12
C LEU A 182 0.94 9.49 17.20
N GLY A 183 0.24 8.69 16.40
CA GLY A 183 -0.78 9.18 15.49
C GLY A 183 -2.06 9.65 16.20
N ILE A 184 -2.47 8.99 17.28
CA ILE A 184 -3.61 9.42 18.10
C ILE A 184 -3.35 10.81 18.71
N GLY A 185 -2.13 11.06 19.21
CA GLY A 185 -1.74 12.34 19.78
C GLY A 185 -1.38 13.42 18.76
N GLY A 186 -0.83 13.03 17.60
CA GLY A 186 -0.28 13.92 16.59
C GLY A 186 -1.27 14.37 15.52
N ILE A 187 -2.10 13.46 15.01
CA ILE A 187 -2.93 13.72 13.83
C ILE A 187 -4.15 14.56 14.22
N ARG A 188 -4.20 15.78 13.67
CA ARG A 188 -5.35 16.68 13.77
C ARG A 188 -6.11 16.75 12.45
N GLN A 189 -7.43 16.87 12.53
CA GLN A 189 -8.26 17.13 11.36
C GLN A 189 -8.10 18.59 10.96
N LYS A 190 -7.62 18.85 9.75
CA LYS A 190 -7.49 20.21 9.19
C LYS A 190 -8.41 20.43 7.99
N SER A 191 -8.55 19.43 7.13
CA SER A 191 -9.42 19.49 5.95
C SER A 191 -10.90 19.34 6.29
N GLN A 192 -11.73 20.12 5.62
CA GLN A 192 -13.17 19.94 5.64
C GLN A 192 -13.54 18.66 4.90
N LEU A 193 -14.48 17.90 5.45
CA LEU A 193 -15.05 16.74 4.77
C LEU A 193 -15.88 17.25 3.58
N ARG A 194 -15.81 16.57 2.45
CA ARG A 194 -16.66 16.86 1.29
C ARG A 194 -17.76 15.81 1.22
N GLU A 195 -19.00 16.24 1.02
CA GLU A 195 -20.09 15.33 0.66
C GLU A 195 -19.97 14.93 -0.81
N VAL A 196 -19.00 14.06 -1.09
CA VAL A 196 -18.89 13.39 -2.39
C VAL A 196 -19.79 12.16 -2.35
N LYS A 197 -20.33 11.70 -3.49
CA LYS A 197 -21.07 10.44 -3.55
C LYS A 197 -20.08 9.28 -3.59
N PHE A 198 -20.31 8.27 -2.75
CA PHE A 198 -19.48 7.07 -2.71
C PHE A 198 -19.64 6.25 -4.00
N ASP A 199 -18.67 6.34 -4.93
CA ASP A 199 -18.72 5.63 -6.22
C ASP A 199 -18.22 4.17 -6.10
N LEU A 200 -19.03 3.33 -5.45
CA LEU A 200 -18.75 1.90 -5.23
C LEU A 200 -18.46 1.17 -6.55
N LEU A 201 -19.13 1.53 -7.65
CA LEU A 201 -18.95 0.86 -8.93
C LEU A 201 -17.55 1.11 -9.52
N SER A 202 -17.05 2.35 -9.46
CA SER A 202 -15.66 2.62 -9.88
C SER A 202 -14.65 1.91 -8.99
N MET A 203 -14.95 1.70 -7.70
CA MET A 203 -14.09 0.89 -6.82
C MET A 203 -14.02 -0.57 -7.27
N LEU A 204 -15.17 -1.15 -7.59
CA LEU A 204 -15.24 -2.53 -8.08
C LEU A 204 -14.52 -2.69 -9.42
N LEU A 205 -14.66 -1.74 -10.34
CA LEU A 205 -13.95 -1.75 -11.62
C LEU A 205 -12.43 -1.68 -11.45
N ILE A 206 -11.94 -0.86 -10.50
CA ILE A 206 -10.50 -0.80 -10.14
C ILE A 206 -10.04 -2.15 -9.57
N ALA A 207 -10.81 -2.74 -8.65
CA ALA A 207 -10.50 -4.03 -8.06
C ALA A 207 -10.43 -5.14 -9.13
N ILE A 208 -11.45 -5.23 -10.01
CA ILE A 208 -11.49 -6.22 -11.09
C ILE A 208 -10.32 -6.02 -12.06
N PHE A 209 -9.98 -4.77 -12.39
CA PHE A 209 -8.82 -4.46 -13.23
C PHE A 209 -7.52 -5.00 -12.63
N PHE A 210 -7.20 -4.68 -11.38
CA PHE A 210 -5.96 -5.12 -10.76
C PHE A 210 -5.92 -6.64 -10.53
N ILE A 211 -7.03 -7.24 -10.10
CA ILE A 211 -7.13 -8.70 -9.93
C ILE A 211 -6.91 -9.40 -11.27
N GLY A 212 -7.58 -8.96 -12.32
CA GLY A 212 -7.46 -9.55 -13.66
C GLY A 212 -6.06 -9.38 -14.26
N MET A 213 -5.41 -8.22 -14.07
CA MET A 213 -4.04 -7.99 -14.51
C MET A 213 -3.04 -8.91 -13.80
N ILE A 214 -3.13 -9.03 -12.47
CA ILE A 214 -2.20 -9.89 -11.71
C ILE A 214 -2.42 -11.36 -12.04
N LEU A 215 -3.68 -11.81 -12.14
CA LEU A 215 -3.96 -13.18 -12.57
C LEU A 215 -3.48 -13.45 -13.99
N GLY A 216 -3.66 -12.50 -14.91
CA GLY A 216 -3.15 -12.59 -16.27
C GLY A 216 -1.63 -12.76 -16.32
N PHE A 217 -0.89 -11.87 -15.67
CA PHE A 217 0.58 -11.94 -15.62
C PHE A 217 1.12 -13.14 -14.84
N SER A 218 0.45 -13.52 -13.75
CA SER A 218 0.83 -14.70 -12.98
C SER A 218 0.64 -16.00 -13.77
N ASN A 219 -0.36 -16.08 -14.66
CA ASN A 219 -0.55 -17.26 -15.52
C ASN A 219 0.40 -17.24 -16.73
N LEU A 220 0.73 -16.05 -17.26
CA LEU A 220 1.74 -15.86 -18.31
C LEU A 220 3.11 -16.43 -17.90
N SER A 221 3.53 -16.22 -16.65
CA SER A 221 4.83 -16.70 -16.15
C SER A 221 4.90 -18.23 -15.99
N THR A 222 3.75 -18.91 -15.90
CA THR A 222 3.66 -20.38 -15.79
C THR A 222 3.63 -21.09 -17.15
N GLY A 223 3.73 -20.35 -18.26
CA GLY A 223 3.79 -20.92 -19.62
C GLY A 223 2.43 -21.28 -20.22
N ASN A 224 1.32 -20.95 -19.56
CA ASN A 224 -0.03 -21.30 -20.01
C ASN A 224 -0.69 -20.14 -20.79
N TYR A 225 -0.03 -19.72 -21.88
CA TYR A 225 -0.33 -18.49 -22.64
C TYR A 225 -1.76 -18.39 -23.19
N PHE A 226 -2.35 -19.51 -23.60
CA PHE A 226 -3.65 -19.57 -24.29
C PHE A 226 -4.80 -20.04 -23.41
N ALA A 227 -4.57 -20.33 -22.14
CA ALA A 227 -5.64 -20.72 -21.24
C ALA A 227 -6.66 -19.57 -21.09
N PHE A 228 -7.94 -19.91 -21.06
CA PHE A 228 -9.03 -18.96 -20.79
C PHE A 228 -8.80 -18.20 -19.47
N ASN A 229 -8.15 -18.84 -18.50
CA ASN A 229 -7.76 -18.23 -17.22
C ASN A 229 -6.74 -17.09 -17.37
N CYS A 230 -5.93 -17.09 -18.43
CA CYS A 230 -4.92 -16.07 -18.71
C CYS A 230 -5.49 -14.96 -19.61
N LEU A 231 -5.90 -15.32 -20.83
CA LEU A 231 -6.44 -14.37 -21.81
C LEU A 231 -7.77 -13.77 -21.36
N GLY A 232 -8.64 -14.58 -20.75
CA GLY A 232 -9.91 -14.11 -20.21
C GLY A 232 -9.73 -13.14 -19.05
N ALA A 233 -8.78 -13.39 -18.13
CA ALA A 233 -8.48 -12.49 -17.03
C ALA A 233 -7.93 -11.13 -17.52
N ILE A 234 -7.03 -11.14 -18.51
CA ILE A 234 -6.51 -9.92 -19.13
C ILE A 234 -7.63 -9.18 -19.87
N LEU A 235 -8.48 -9.88 -20.61
CA LEU A 235 -9.58 -9.27 -21.36
C LEU A 235 -10.62 -8.64 -20.40
N ILE A 236 -10.98 -9.32 -19.31
CA ILE A 236 -11.84 -8.77 -18.26
C ILE A 236 -11.21 -7.52 -17.61
N ALA A 237 -9.90 -7.53 -17.36
CA ALA A 237 -9.20 -6.37 -16.85
C ALA A 237 -9.28 -5.18 -17.82
N LEU A 238 -8.97 -5.40 -19.10
CA LEU A 238 -9.04 -4.36 -20.13
C LEU A 238 -10.46 -3.80 -20.32
N VAL A 239 -11.48 -4.66 -20.29
CA VAL A 239 -12.88 -4.24 -20.34
C VAL A 239 -13.24 -3.39 -19.12
N SER A 240 -12.82 -3.82 -17.92
CA SER A 240 -13.07 -3.09 -16.68
C SER A 240 -12.40 -1.71 -16.68
N LEU A 241 -11.17 -1.62 -17.21
CA LEU A 241 -10.48 -0.36 -17.43
C LEU A 241 -11.22 0.54 -18.42
N GLY A 242 -11.68 -0.01 -19.56
CA GLY A 242 -12.46 0.75 -20.54
C GLY A 242 -13.76 1.32 -19.95
N LEU A 243 -14.47 0.52 -19.16
CA LEU A 243 -15.67 0.94 -18.43
C LEU A 243 -15.35 2.01 -17.38
N LEU A 244 -14.24 1.86 -16.65
CA LEU A 244 -13.77 2.84 -15.67
C LEU A 244 -13.45 4.17 -16.35
N VAL A 245 -12.78 4.16 -17.50
CA VAL A 245 -12.46 5.37 -18.28
C VAL A 245 -13.73 6.05 -18.77
N TYR A 246 -14.64 5.29 -19.37
CA TYR A 246 -15.92 5.81 -19.84
C TYR A 246 -16.72 6.47 -18.71
N ARG A 247 -16.83 5.79 -17.57
CA ARG A 247 -17.57 6.26 -16.40
C ARG A 247 -16.90 7.46 -15.72
N SER A 248 -15.58 7.44 -15.55
CA SER A 248 -14.83 8.53 -14.91
C SER A 248 -14.95 9.84 -15.69
N ASN A 249 -15.10 9.77 -17.01
CA ASN A 249 -15.33 10.95 -17.85
C ASN A 249 -16.77 11.50 -17.79
N ARG A 250 -17.72 10.76 -17.21
CA ARG A 250 -19.15 11.10 -17.13
C ARG A 250 -19.59 11.55 -15.73
N ILE A 251 -18.78 11.29 -14.70
CA ILE A 251 -19.08 11.62 -13.30
C ILE A 251 -18.37 12.92 -12.92
N ASN A 252 -19.03 13.75 -12.11
CA ASN A 252 -18.49 15.05 -11.68
C ASN A 252 -17.32 14.92 -10.70
N ASP A 253 -17.31 13.87 -9.87
CA ASP A 253 -16.27 13.58 -8.88
C ASP A 253 -15.73 12.13 -9.08
N PRO A 254 -14.93 11.87 -10.14
CA PRO A 254 -14.41 10.54 -10.38
C PRO A 254 -13.32 10.16 -9.36
N VAL A 255 -13.26 8.87 -9.01
CA VAL A 255 -12.17 8.32 -8.16
C VAL A 255 -10.80 8.53 -8.80
N LEU A 256 -10.74 8.45 -10.13
CA LEU A 256 -9.56 8.72 -10.96
C LEU A 256 -9.90 9.82 -11.97
N ASP A 257 -9.36 11.03 -11.76
CA ASP A 257 -9.52 12.12 -12.72
C ASP A 257 -8.58 11.93 -13.91
N LEU A 258 -9.11 11.36 -14.99
CA LEU A 258 -8.37 11.11 -16.22
C LEU A 258 -8.10 12.37 -17.03
N ASN A 259 -8.70 13.51 -16.69
CA ASN A 259 -8.40 14.78 -17.34
C ASN A 259 -6.95 15.22 -17.10
N LEU A 260 -6.30 14.72 -16.03
CA LEU A 260 -4.88 14.97 -15.77
C LEU A 260 -3.99 14.48 -16.91
N PHE A 261 -4.36 13.39 -17.59
CA PHE A 261 -3.61 12.87 -18.76
C PHE A 261 -3.72 13.75 -20.01
N LYS A 262 -4.66 14.71 -20.06
CA LYS A 262 -4.68 15.73 -21.13
C LYS A 262 -3.49 16.67 -21.02
N ASN A 263 -2.91 16.83 -19.83
CA ASN A 263 -1.67 17.57 -19.66
C ASN A 263 -0.49 16.71 -20.13
N LYS A 264 0.11 17.10 -21.26
CA LYS A 264 1.24 16.39 -21.89
C LYS A 264 2.43 16.21 -20.95
N PHE A 265 2.70 17.16 -20.06
CA PHE A 265 3.78 17.03 -19.08
C PHE A 265 3.46 15.95 -18.04
N PHE A 266 2.23 15.92 -17.54
CA PHE A 266 1.80 14.88 -16.59
C PHE A 266 1.85 13.49 -17.25
N ALA A 267 1.31 13.35 -18.46
CA ALA A 267 1.33 12.09 -19.21
C ALA A 267 2.78 11.61 -19.47
N ALA A 268 3.68 12.51 -19.89
CA ALA A 268 5.08 12.16 -20.11
C ALA A 268 5.78 11.70 -18.82
N HIS A 269 5.55 12.36 -17.68
CA HIS A 269 6.11 11.94 -16.39
C HIS A 269 5.55 10.58 -15.94
N ALA A 270 4.24 10.36 -16.09
CA ALA A 270 3.62 9.09 -15.71
C ALA A 270 4.16 7.92 -16.57
N ILE A 271 4.27 8.11 -17.89
CA ILE A 271 4.86 7.12 -18.81
C ILE A 271 6.33 6.90 -18.48
N GLY A 272 7.10 7.96 -18.27
CA GLY A 272 8.52 7.85 -17.91
C GLY A 272 8.72 7.07 -16.61
N PHE A 273 7.92 7.36 -15.58
CA PHE A 273 7.95 6.63 -14.32
C PHE A 273 7.61 5.15 -14.51
N PHE A 274 6.55 4.84 -15.27
CA PHE A 274 6.14 3.47 -15.56
C PHE A 274 7.22 2.68 -16.30
N LEU A 275 7.86 3.28 -17.31
CA LEU A 275 8.95 2.65 -18.05
C LEU A 275 10.16 2.36 -17.15
N ILE A 276 10.53 3.29 -16.26
CA ILE A 276 11.62 3.07 -15.30
C ILE A 276 11.30 1.87 -14.38
N GLN A 277 10.06 1.76 -13.90
CA GLN A 277 9.64 0.65 -13.02
C GLN A 277 9.60 -0.71 -13.75
N ILE A 278 9.40 -0.74 -15.07
CA ILE A 278 9.50 -1.99 -15.85
C ILE A 278 10.94 -2.46 -16.00
N ILE A 279 11.89 -1.52 -16.06
CA ILE A 279 13.30 -1.80 -16.31
C ILE A 279 14.06 -2.14 -15.01
N SER A 280 13.60 -1.63 -13.86
CA SER A 280 14.23 -1.79 -12.54
C SER A 280 13.84 -3.09 -11.86
#